data_AF-A0A945EBL8-F1
#
_entry.id   AF-A0A945EBL8-F1
#
_cell.length_a   1.000
_cell.length_b   1.000
_cell.length_c   1.000
_cell.angle_alpha   90.00
_cell.angle_beta   90.00
_cell.angle_gamma   90.00
#
_symmetry.space_group_name_H-M   'P 1'
#
loop_
_entity.id
_entity.type
_entity.pdbx_description
1 polymer ?
#
loop_
_entity_poly.entity_id
_entity_poly.type
_entity_poly.pdbx_seq_one_letter_code
_entity_poly.pdbx_strand_id
1 'polypeptide(L)'
;MKKVIIFVLALTLLLGNFSYVKAEDLGQKLKGRILLQVESRGEAWYVNPEDGTRMYMKDGNTAYSMMRNLGLGITNANLEKIPIGLEERFEELDSDNDGLSDKLEEALGSDKYDTDTDNDGYLDGDEVKNGYDVLSSNITKLSYDNNLVNNLKGKILLQVESRGEAWYVHPVDGKRYYMTDGPAAYQIMRYLSLGITNSDLRTISYNREYTNWSTYSDENYNFIINYPEDWEFSEIELHYQDNSSPYMIGLRPTTVVHDFQWGVNVYDKNYVDIQEVAGMGGTQFEDRIVKENELMVGGLPALRYIVTTESIPDWYSEQIVIEDEDYIYTIGNGAVEDDLFTDFYNSFRIQK
;
A
#
# COMPACT_ATOMS: atom_id res chain seq x y z
N MET A 1 71.42 -42.43 -18.78
CA MET A 1 71.06 -41.23 -17.98
C MET A 1 70.39 -40.21 -18.88
N LYS A 2 69.05 -40.14 -18.88
CA LYS A 2 68.28 -39.06 -19.52
C LYS A 2 67.46 -38.39 -18.41
N LYS A 3 67.71 -37.10 -18.18
CA LYS A 3 67.00 -36.28 -17.18
C LYS A 3 65.62 -35.93 -17.75
N VAL A 4 64.55 -36.29 -17.02
CA VAL A 4 63.20 -35.81 -17.30
C VAL A 4 63.01 -34.53 -16.52
N ILE A 5 62.81 -33.41 -17.21
CA ILE A 5 62.46 -32.11 -16.63
C ILE A 5 60.94 -32.05 -16.56
N ILE A 6 60.37 -32.01 -15.35
CA ILE A 6 58.94 -31.79 -15.12
C ILE A 6 58.71 -30.28 -15.09
N PHE A 7 57.98 -29.76 -16.09
CA PHE A 7 57.48 -28.39 -16.10
C PHE A 7 56.22 -28.34 -15.24
N VAL A 8 56.31 -27.69 -14.08
CA VAL A 8 55.12 -27.35 -13.27
C VAL A 8 54.51 -26.08 -13.89
N LEU A 9 53.36 -26.25 -14.55
CA LEU A 9 52.57 -25.13 -15.07
C LEU A 9 51.88 -24.47 -13.88
N ALA A 10 52.39 -23.32 -13.42
CA ALA A 10 51.71 -22.51 -12.42
C ALA A 10 50.49 -21.84 -13.06
N LEU A 11 49.31 -22.40 -12.81
CA LEU A 11 48.03 -21.81 -13.20
C LEU A 11 47.74 -20.64 -12.25
N THR A 12 48.14 -19.43 -12.62
CA THR A 12 47.72 -18.20 -11.92
C THR A 12 46.22 -17.99 -12.17
N LEU A 13 45.39 -18.27 -11.16
CA LEU A 13 44.00 -17.82 -11.14
C LEU A 13 43.99 -16.28 -11.14
N LEU A 14 43.66 -15.68 -12.28
CA LEU A 14 43.13 -14.31 -12.30
C LEU A 14 41.77 -14.35 -11.61
N LEU A 15 41.76 -14.05 -10.31
CA LEU A 15 40.54 -13.67 -9.59
C LEU A 15 40.13 -12.31 -10.13
N GLY A 16 39.32 -12.30 -11.18
CA GLY A 16 38.61 -11.10 -11.61
C GLY A 16 37.77 -10.60 -10.44
N ASN A 17 37.92 -9.31 -10.10
CA ASN A 17 37.01 -8.62 -9.20
C ASN A 17 35.63 -8.58 -9.85
N PHE A 18 34.82 -9.61 -9.63
CA PHE A 18 33.39 -9.51 -9.88
C PHE A 18 32.82 -8.58 -8.81
N SER A 19 32.61 -7.32 -9.18
CA SER A 19 31.72 -6.45 -8.43
C SER A 19 30.34 -7.12 -8.42
N TYR A 20 29.94 -7.66 -7.27
CA TYR A 20 28.57 -8.08 -7.04
C TYR A 20 27.70 -6.82 -7.13
N VAL A 21 27.09 -6.59 -8.29
CA VAL A 21 26.00 -5.61 -8.41
C VAL A 21 24.84 -6.22 -7.63
N LYS A 22 24.55 -5.67 -6.44
CA LYS A 22 23.29 -5.98 -5.75
C LYS A 22 22.18 -5.67 -6.74
N ALA A 23 21.28 -6.62 -6.95
CA ALA A 23 20.04 -6.34 -7.67
C ALA A 23 19.40 -5.11 -7.00
N GLU A 24 19.17 -4.08 -7.80
CA GLU A 24 18.54 -2.86 -7.32
C GLU A 24 17.17 -3.23 -6.75
N ASP A 25 16.97 -2.80 -5.50
CA ASP A 25 15.76 -3.02 -4.70
C ASP A 25 14.51 -2.60 -5.50
N LEU A 26 13.49 -3.47 -5.51
CA LEU A 26 12.30 -3.25 -6.34
C LEU A 26 11.59 -1.96 -5.96
N GLY A 27 11.57 -1.62 -4.67
CA GLY A 27 11.04 -0.34 -4.18
C GLY A 27 11.72 0.86 -4.82
N GLN A 28 13.06 0.83 -4.95
CA GLN A 28 13.79 1.91 -5.63
C GLN A 28 13.42 2.06 -7.11
N LYS A 29 13.22 0.94 -7.82
CA LYS A 29 12.82 0.96 -9.24
C LYS A 29 11.42 1.49 -9.47
N LEU A 30 10.54 1.27 -8.50
CA LEU A 30 9.12 1.60 -8.60
C LEU A 30 8.78 2.92 -7.93
N LYS A 31 9.77 3.72 -7.49
CA LYS A 31 9.57 5.03 -6.88
C LYS A 31 8.57 5.90 -7.66
N GLY A 32 7.59 6.41 -6.91
CA GLY A 32 6.51 7.27 -7.38
C GLY A 32 5.45 6.55 -8.23
N ARG A 33 5.54 5.23 -8.43
CA ARG A 33 4.48 4.46 -9.09
C ARG A 33 3.32 4.24 -8.14
N ILE A 34 2.12 4.23 -8.72
CA ILE A 34 0.97 3.59 -8.13
C ILE A 34 0.96 2.14 -8.62
N LEU A 35 0.77 1.19 -7.70
CA LEU A 35 0.75 -0.24 -7.96
C LEU A 35 -0.65 -0.78 -7.67
N LEU A 36 -1.07 -1.78 -8.44
CA LEU A 36 -2.31 -2.50 -8.24
C LEU A 36 -2.02 -3.98 -8.03
N GLN A 37 -2.43 -4.52 -6.90
CA GLN A 37 -2.19 -5.93 -6.57
C GLN A 37 -3.14 -6.83 -7.38
N VAL A 38 -2.63 -7.52 -8.39
CA VAL A 38 -3.46 -8.23 -9.40
C VAL A 38 -3.83 -9.66 -9.01
N GLU A 39 -3.17 -10.21 -7.99
CA GLU A 39 -3.38 -11.58 -7.47
C GLU A 39 -4.20 -11.58 -6.16
N SER A 40 -4.81 -10.44 -5.82
CA SER A 40 -5.63 -10.26 -4.64
C SER A 40 -6.91 -9.49 -5.02
N ARG A 41 -7.40 -8.59 -4.17
CA ARG A 41 -8.66 -7.86 -4.35
C ARG A 41 -8.49 -6.56 -5.12
N GLY A 42 -7.33 -6.35 -5.74
CA GLY A 42 -7.01 -5.10 -6.43
C GLY A 42 -6.69 -3.97 -5.46
N GLU A 43 -6.04 -4.28 -4.34
CA GLU A 43 -5.48 -3.28 -3.42
C GLU A 43 -4.51 -2.35 -4.17
N ALA A 44 -4.63 -1.05 -3.92
CA ALA A 44 -3.76 -0.04 -4.52
C ALA A 44 -2.67 0.39 -3.53
N TRP A 45 -1.47 0.65 -4.05
CA TRP A 45 -0.30 1.01 -3.27
C TRP A 45 0.44 2.16 -3.93
N TYR A 46 1.00 3.07 -3.16
CA TYR A 46 1.88 4.12 -3.66
C TYR A 46 3.29 3.86 -3.18
N VAL A 47 4.26 3.85 -4.09
CA VAL A 47 5.67 3.74 -3.73
C VAL A 47 6.22 5.15 -3.55
N ASN A 48 6.57 5.50 -2.31
CA ASN A 48 7.04 6.83 -1.98
C ASN A 48 8.32 7.17 -2.78
N PRO A 49 8.34 8.29 -3.53
CA PRO A 49 9.46 8.66 -4.39
C PRO A 49 10.74 9.00 -3.60
N GLU A 50 10.63 9.36 -2.32
CA GLU A 50 11.77 9.74 -1.49
C GLU A 50 12.54 8.51 -0.99
N ASP A 51 11.85 7.54 -0.38
CA ASP A 51 12.48 6.39 0.29
C ASP A 51 12.27 5.03 -0.42
N GLY A 52 11.30 4.93 -1.35
CA GLY A 52 10.97 3.70 -2.05
C GLY A 52 10.09 2.73 -1.26
N THR A 53 9.55 3.16 -0.12
CA THR A 53 8.61 2.37 0.68
C THR A 53 7.22 2.37 0.06
N ARG A 54 6.47 1.28 0.19
CA ARG A 54 5.08 1.20 -0.24
C ARG A 54 4.14 1.67 0.87
N MET A 55 3.06 2.32 0.45
CA MET A 55 2.00 2.84 1.31
C MET A 55 0.67 2.33 0.78
N TYR A 56 -0.18 1.80 1.65
CA TYR A 56 -1.48 1.26 1.25
C TYR A 56 -2.48 2.39 0.99
N MET A 57 -3.16 2.34 -0.16
CA MET A 57 -4.27 3.23 -0.51
C MET A 57 -5.55 2.42 -0.59
N LYS A 58 -6.22 2.25 0.55
CA LYS A 58 -7.39 1.37 0.66
C LYS A 58 -8.58 1.80 -0.20
N ASP A 59 -8.73 3.10 -0.42
CA ASP A 59 -9.79 3.69 -1.21
C ASP A 59 -9.37 5.05 -1.79
N GLY A 60 -10.24 5.63 -2.61
CA GLY A 60 -10.01 6.94 -3.22
C GLY A 60 -9.84 8.07 -2.21
N ASN A 61 -10.62 8.09 -1.12
CA ASN A 61 -10.55 9.14 -0.09
C ASN A 61 -9.23 9.09 0.69
N THR A 62 -8.76 7.89 0.98
CA THR A 62 -7.47 7.63 1.63
C THR A 62 -6.34 8.03 0.70
N ALA A 63 -6.40 7.63 -0.58
CA ALA A 63 -5.46 8.08 -1.59
C ALA A 63 -5.42 9.62 -1.63
N TYR A 64 -6.56 10.29 -1.78
CA TYR A 64 -6.65 11.75 -1.79
C TYR A 64 -6.05 12.40 -0.54
N SER A 65 -6.33 11.85 0.64
CA SER A 65 -5.78 12.36 1.90
C SER A 65 -4.27 12.17 1.99
N MET A 66 -3.76 11.00 1.58
CA MET A 66 -2.32 10.76 1.46
C MET A 66 -1.67 11.73 0.47
N MET A 67 -2.34 12.01 -0.65
CA MET A 67 -1.85 12.95 -1.67
C MET A 67 -1.71 14.37 -1.12
N ARG A 68 -2.68 14.81 -0.31
CA ARG A 68 -2.60 16.10 0.40
C ARG A 68 -1.48 16.12 1.44
N ASN A 69 -1.22 15.02 2.13
CA ASN A 69 -0.18 14.96 3.17
C ASN A 69 1.24 14.82 2.59
N LEU A 70 1.39 14.09 1.49
CA LEU A 70 2.67 13.86 0.80
C LEU A 70 2.98 14.94 -0.25
N GLY A 71 2.00 15.77 -0.56
CA GLY A 71 2.04 16.67 -1.69
C GLY A 71 3.10 17.76 -1.56
N LEU A 72 3.93 17.89 -2.59
CA LEU A 72 4.90 18.96 -2.71
C LEU A 72 4.20 20.23 -3.21
N GLY A 73 4.34 21.34 -2.48
CA GLY A 73 3.81 22.62 -2.93
C GLY A 73 4.44 23.08 -4.25
N ILE A 74 3.62 23.52 -5.21
CA ILE A 74 4.06 24.06 -6.50
C ILE A 74 3.31 25.35 -6.85
N THR A 75 4.03 26.30 -7.46
CA THR A 75 3.48 27.55 -7.98
C THR A 75 2.79 27.34 -9.33
N ASN A 76 1.84 28.19 -9.69
CA ASN A 76 1.10 28.09 -10.96
C ASN A 76 2.06 28.15 -12.16
N ALA A 77 3.02 29.09 -12.12
CA ALA A 77 4.02 29.27 -13.17
C ALA A 77 4.95 28.07 -13.38
N ASN A 78 5.16 27.23 -12.36
CA ASN A 78 5.92 25.99 -12.51
C ASN A 78 5.01 24.82 -12.87
N LEU A 79 3.78 24.81 -12.36
CA LEU A 79 2.78 23.82 -12.70
C LEU A 79 2.54 23.83 -14.21
N GLU A 80 2.23 24.99 -14.82
CA GLU A 80 2.02 25.20 -16.27
C GLU A 80 3.12 24.61 -17.18
N LYS A 81 4.35 24.49 -16.68
CA LYS A 81 5.48 23.89 -17.42
C LYS A 81 5.47 22.36 -17.43
N ILE A 82 4.49 21.73 -16.80
CA ILE A 82 4.28 20.29 -16.76
C ILE A 82 3.05 19.96 -17.63
N PRO A 83 3.17 19.12 -18.67
CA PRO A 83 2.05 18.82 -19.55
C PRO A 83 0.91 18.13 -18.81
N ILE A 84 -0.33 18.43 -19.20
CA ILE A 84 -1.54 17.83 -18.60
C ILE A 84 -1.82 16.47 -19.24
N GLY A 85 -2.18 15.51 -18.40
CA GLY A 85 -2.66 14.19 -18.78
C GLY A 85 -4.18 14.16 -18.84
N LEU A 86 -4.71 13.82 -20.01
CA LEU A 86 -6.11 13.47 -20.21
C LEU A 86 -6.21 11.95 -20.24
N GLU A 87 -7.18 11.39 -19.53
CA GLU A 87 -7.47 9.96 -19.54
C GLU A 87 -8.94 9.80 -19.95
N GLU A 88 -9.17 9.34 -21.18
CA GLU A 88 -10.50 9.22 -21.79
C GLU A 88 -11.41 8.24 -21.03
N ARG A 89 -10.83 7.39 -20.17
CA ARG A 89 -11.56 6.47 -19.29
C ARG A 89 -12.06 7.14 -18.01
N PHE A 90 -11.67 8.38 -17.72
CA PHE A 90 -12.22 9.13 -16.59
C PHE A 90 -13.68 9.48 -16.87
N GLU A 91 -14.57 8.98 -16.02
CA GLU A 91 -15.99 9.31 -16.08
C GLU A 91 -16.21 10.58 -15.26
N GLU A 92 -15.94 11.74 -15.87
CA GLU A 92 -16.21 13.06 -15.28
C GLU A 92 -17.28 13.81 -16.11
N LEU A 93 -17.96 14.77 -15.47
CA LEU A 93 -18.92 15.62 -16.16
C LEU A 93 -18.16 16.57 -17.09
N ASP A 94 -18.63 16.66 -18.33
CA ASP A 94 -18.20 17.59 -19.37
C ASP A 94 -19.49 18.25 -19.88
N SER A 95 -19.72 19.50 -19.47
CA SER A 95 -21.01 20.17 -19.63
C SER A 95 -21.25 20.68 -21.05
N ASP A 96 -20.21 21.02 -21.79
CA ASP A 96 -20.30 21.54 -23.16
C ASP A 96 -19.82 20.54 -24.23
N ASN A 97 -19.27 19.41 -23.82
CA ASN A 97 -18.86 18.25 -24.63
C ASN A 97 -17.69 18.56 -25.58
N ASP A 98 -16.76 19.39 -25.14
CA ASP A 98 -15.57 19.75 -25.90
C ASP A 98 -14.39 18.76 -25.68
N GLY A 99 -14.52 17.85 -24.72
CA GLY A 99 -13.51 16.85 -24.36
C GLY A 99 -12.64 17.22 -23.15
N LEU A 100 -12.95 18.30 -22.44
CA LEU A 100 -12.36 18.70 -21.17
C LEU A 100 -13.42 18.58 -20.06
N SER A 101 -13.06 18.02 -18.90
CA SER A 101 -14.03 17.88 -17.81
C SER A 101 -14.25 19.21 -17.08
N ASP A 102 -15.48 19.45 -16.61
CA ASP A 102 -15.88 20.61 -15.80
C ASP A 102 -14.85 20.92 -14.70
N LYS A 103 -14.30 19.86 -14.09
CA LYS A 103 -13.35 19.95 -12.98
C LYS A 103 -11.95 20.30 -13.42
N LEU A 104 -11.49 19.77 -14.55
CA LEU A 104 -10.22 20.16 -15.12
C LEU A 104 -10.28 21.61 -15.62
N GLU A 105 -11.38 22.02 -16.27
CA GLU A 105 -11.62 23.41 -16.66
C GLU A 105 -11.60 24.36 -15.47
N GLU A 106 -12.32 24.01 -14.39
CA GLU A 106 -12.29 24.76 -13.15
C GLU A 106 -10.87 24.92 -12.58
N ALA A 107 -10.00 23.92 -12.77
CA ALA A 107 -8.60 23.93 -12.32
C ALA A 107 -7.66 24.69 -13.25
N LEU A 108 -7.99 24.81 -14.55
CA LEU A 108 -7.26 25.59 -15.54
C LEU A 108 -7.73 27.04 -15.63
N GLY A 109 -8.94 27.32 -15.15
CA GLY A 109 -9.58 28.63 -15.20
C GLY A 109 -10.40 28.88 -16.47
N SER A 110 -10.67 27.85 -17.28
CA SER A 110 -11.56 27.94 -18.45
C SER A 110 -13.04 27.88 -18.06
N ASP A 111 -13.94 28.27 -18.97
CA ASP A 111 -15.39 28.27 -18.75
C ASP A 111 -16.03 26.97 -19.23
N LYS A 112 -16.40 26.12 -18.28
CA LYS A 112 -17.06 24.83 -18.48
C LYS A 112 -18.40 24.81 -19.23
N TYR A 113 -18.89 25.95 -19.68
CA TYR A 113 -20.10 26.04 -20.50
C TYR A 113 -19.81 26.65 -21.88
N ASP A 114 -18.54 26.91 -22.19
CA ASP A 114 -18.08 27.51 -23.44
C ASP A 114 -16.97 26.66 -24.04
N THR A 115 -17.28 26.01 -25.16
CA THR A 115 -16.37 25.03 -25.79
C THR A 115 -15.06 25.62 -26.32
N ASP A 116 -14.93 26.96 -26.34
CA ASP A 116 -13.77 27.75 -26.82
C ASP A 116 -13.68 29.02 -25.96
N THR A 117 -13.08 28.89 -24.77
CA THR A 117 -13.12 29.92 -23.71
C THR A 117 -12.53 31.25 -24.18
N ASP A 118 -11.44 31.21 -24.94
CA ASP A 118 -10.72 32.41 -25.37
C ASP A 118 -11.12 32.93 -26.76
N ASN A 119 -12.04 32.22 -27.42
CA ASN A 119 -12.64 32.54 -28.70
C ASN A 119 -11.60 32.65 -29.83
N ASP A 120 -10.53 31.85 -29.80
CA ASP A 120 -9.51 31.79 -30.84
C ASP A 120 -9.84 30.82 -32.00
N GLY A 121 -10.92 30.04 -31.84
CA GLY A 121 -11.46 29.11 -32.82
C GLY A 121 -11.04 27.65 -32.62
N TYR A 122 -10.38 27.32 -31.51
CA TYR A 122 -10.04 25.96 -31.10
C TYR A 122 -10.81 25.57 -29.84
N LEU A 123 -11.13 24.27 -29.69
CA LEU A 123 -11.83 23.81 -28.50
C LEU A 123 -10.86 23.65 -27.32
N ASP A 124 -11.26 24.00 -26.10
CA ASP A 124 -10.37 23.95 -24.91
C ASP A 124 -9.79 22.54 -24.72
N GLY A 125 -10.61 21.51 -24.89
CA GLY A 125 -10.19 20.11 -24.84
C GLY A 125 -9.13 19.75 -25.89
N ASP A 126 -9.27 20.25 -27.12
CA ASP A 126 -8.28 20.06 -28.19
C ASP A 126 -6.98 20.82 -27.90
N GLU A 127 -7.09 22.01 -27.35
CA GLU A 127 -5.94 22.82 -26.95
C GLU A 127 -5.12 22.13 -25.85
N VAL A 128 -5.76 21.69 -24.75
CA VAL A 128 -5.09 20.98 -23.66
C VAL A 128 -4.42 19.70 -24.18
N LYS A 129 -5.12 18.94 -25.04
CA LYS A 129 -4.59 17.71 -25.66
C LYS A 129 -3.33 17.97 -26.50
N ASN A 130 -3.28 19.12 -27.18
CA ASN A 130 -2.18 19.50 -28.07
C ASN A 130 -1.13 20.44 -27.42
N GLY A 131 -1.35 20.85 -26.17
CA GLY A 131 -0.46 21.66 -25.37
C GLY A 131 -0.50 23.16 -25.69
N TYR A 132 -1.70 23.69 -25.95
CA TYR A 132 -1.99 25.10 -26.12
C TYR A 132 -2.60 25.70 -24.84
N ASP A 133 -2.70 27.02 -24.79
CA ASP A 133 -3.15 27.81 -23.64
C ASP A 133 -4.59 28.26 -23.84
N VAL A 134 -5.53 27.67 -23.08
CA VAL A 134 -6.99 27.85 -23.17
C VAL A 134 -7.51 29.23 -22.79
N LEU A 135 -6.63 30.12 -22.32
CA LEU A 135 -7.00 31.48 -21.89
C LEU A 135 -6.39 32.56 -22.81
N SER A 136 -5.68 32.17 -23.86
CA SER A 136 -4.94 33.06 -24.72
C SER A 136 -5.56 33.11 -26.12
N SER A 137 -6.35 34.16 -26.38
CA SER A 137 -6.91 34.51 -27.71
C SER A 137 -5.93 34.56 -28.91
N ASN A 138 -4.62 34.40 -28.68
CA ASN A 138 -3.67 34.01 -29.71
C ASN A 138 -3.25 32.55 -29.49
N ILE A 139 -3.34 31.73 -30.53
CA ILE A 139 -2.82 30.34 -30.59
C ILE A 139 -1.42 30.23 -29.96
N THR A 140 -1.36 29.89 -28.67
CA THR A 140 -0.13 29.96 -27.85
C THR A 140 0.23 28.58 -27.37
N LYS A 141 1.35 28.05 -27.87
CA LYS A 141 1.85 26.74 -27.45
C LYS A 141 2.59 26.85 -26.12
N LEU A 142 2.18 26.05 -25.14
CA LEU A 142 2.82 25.98 -23.83
C LEU A 142 4.26 25.45 -23.97
N SER A 143 5.18 26.06 -23.22
CA SER A 143 6.59 25.65 -23.16
C SER A 143 6.84 24.82 -21.91
N TYR A 144 7.03 23.52 -22.09
CA TYR A 144 7.30 22.59 -20.99
C TYR A 144 8.78 22.57 -20.58
N ASP A 145 9.03 22.40 -19.28
CA ASP A 145 10.38 22.27 -18.71
C ASP A 145 10.66 20.79 -18.40
N ASN A 146 11.41 20.13 -19.28
CA ASN A 146 11.75 18.71 -19.13
C ASN A 146 12.57 18.42 -17.87
N ASN A 147 13.39 19.36 -17.39
CA ASN A 147 14.17 19.14 -16.17
C ASN A 147 13.24 19.17 -14.96
N LEU A 148 12.33 20.14 -14.92
CA LEU A 148 11.30 20.20 -13.89
C LEU A 148 10.43 18.93 -13.90
N VAL A 149 9.91 18.55 -15.07
CA VAL A 149 9.08 17.35 -15.22
C VAL A 149 9.83 16.11 -14.73
N ASN A 150 11.08 15.89 -15.17
CA ASN A 150 11.85 14.72 -14.75
C ASN A 150 12.12 14.70 -13.23
N ASN A 151 12.29 15.86 -12.60
CA ASN A 151 12.46 15.97 -11.15
C ASN A 151 11.17 15.73 -10.35
N LEU A 152 10.02 15.94 -10.98
CA LEU A 152 8.71 15.80 -10.34
C LEU A 152 7.98 14.50 -10.70
N LYS A 153 8.50 13.70 -11.63
CA LYS A 153 7.95 12.39 -11.98
C LYS A 153 7.72 11.54 -10.74
N GLY A 154 6.50 11.00 -10.65
CA GLY A 154 6.05 10.16 -9.56
C GLY A 154 5.72 10.91 -8.28
N LYS A 155 5.86 12.23 -8.24
CA LYS A 155 5.46 13.05 -7.10
C LYS A 155 4.02 13.48 -7.22
N ILE A 156 3.46 13.75 -6.05
CA ILE A 156 2.17 14.40 -5.88
C ILE A 156 2.45 15.88 -5.64
N LEU A 157 1.73 16.75 -6.33
CA LEU A 157 1.88 18.19 -6.27
C LEU A 157 0.62 18.83 -5.72
N LEU A 158 0.80 19.90 -4.94
CA LEU A 158 -0.29 20.73 -4.43
C LEU A 158 -0.13 22.14 -4.94
N GLN A 159 -1.13 22.64 -5.63
CA GLN A 159 -1.14 24.00 -6.15
C GLN A 159 -1.37 24.99 -5.00
N VAL A 160 -0.30 25.67 -4.56
CA VAL A 160 -0.34 26.51 -3.34
C VAL A 160 -0.82 27.94 -3.58
N GLU A 161 -0.96 28.34 -4.85
CA GLU A 161 -1.41 29.67 -5.28
C GLU A 161 -2.86 29.66 -5.79
N SER A 162 -3.61 28.59 -5.49
CA SER A 162 -5.03 28.41 -5.86
C SER A 162 -5.79 27.73 -4.70
N ARG A 163 -6.74 26.83 -4.98
CA ARG A 163 -7.59 26.14 -3.99
C ARG A 163 -6.92 24.90 -3.40
N GLY A 164 -5.64 24.67 -3.66
CA GLY A 164 -4.92 23.49 -3.19
C GLY A 164 -5.21 22.25 -4.03
N GLU A 165 -5.48 22.43 -5.32
CA GLU A 165 -5.63 21.35 -6.30
C GLU A 165 -4.47 20.35 -6.20
N ALA A 166 -4.80 19.05 -6.18
CA ALA A 166 -3.82 17.97 -6.13
C ALA A 166 -3.59 17.39 -7.52
N TRP A 167 -2.32 17.11 -7.84
CA TRP A 167 -1.90 16.60 -9.14
C TRP A 167 -0.91 15.45 -8.97
N TYR A 168 -1.06 14.37 -9.72
CA TYR A 168 -0.08 13.30 -9.80
C TYR A 168 0.73 13.40 -11.09
N VAL A 169 2.06 13.55 -10.99
CA VAL A 169 2.92 13.51 -12.16
C VAL A 169 3.24 12.07 -12.49
N HIS A 170 2.62 11.51 -13.52
CA HIS A 170 2.78 10.10 -13.85
C HIS A 170 4.23 9.82 -14.30
N PRO A 171 4.95 8.88 -13.66
CA PRO A 171 6.37 8.73 -13.90
C PRO A 171 6.72 8.04 -15.24
N VAL A 172 5.74 7.62 -16.05
CA VAL A 172 5.99 7.05 -17.38
C VAL A 172 6.00 8.14 -18.45
N ASP A 173 4.92 8.91 -18.57
CA ASP A 173 4.77 9.96 -19.58
C ASP A 173 5.20 11.35 -19.12
N GLY A 174 5.36 11.57 -17.81
CA GLY A 174 5.70 12.88 -17.23
C GLY A 174 4.55 13.89 -17.23
N LYS A 175 3.32 13.47 -17.54
CA LYS A 175 2.15 14.32 -17.50
C LYS A 175 1.58 14.40 -16.10
N ARG A 176 0.96 15.55 -15.77
CA ARG A 176 0.22 15.74 -14.52
C ARG A 176 -1.25 15.39 -14.72
N TYR A 177 -1.78 14.56 -13.83
CA TYR A 177 -3.19 14.18 -13.83
C TYR A 177 -3.89 14.83 -12.64
N TYR A 178 -5.02 15.47 -12.91
CA TYR A 178 -5.77 16.19 -11.89
C TYR A 178 -6.48 15.20 -10.96
N MET A 179 -6.45 15.51 -9.67
CA MET A 179 -7.02 14.67 -8.62
C MET A 179 -7.99 15.53 -7.81
N THR A 180 -9.19 15.75 -8.34
CA THR A 180 -10.14 16.68 -7.71
C THR A 180 -10.61 16.18 -6.34
N ASP A 181 -10.82 14.87 -6.19
CA ASP A 181 -11.37 14.25 -4.99
C ASP A 181 -11.02 12.75 -4.89
N GLY A 182 -11.68 12.04 -3.96
CA GLY A 182 -11.52 10.61 -3.76
C GLY A 182 -11.87 9.77 -5.00
N PRO A 183 -13.05 9.94 -5.61
CA PRO A 183 -13.39 9.30 -6.89
C PRO A 183 -12.34 9.48 -7.99
N ALA A 184 -11.86 10.70 -8.24
CA ALA A 184 -10.81 10.94 -9.24
C ALA A 184 -9.49 10.25 -8.85
N ALA A 185 -9.13 10.26 -7.56
CA ALA A 185 -7.97 9.52 -7.07
C ALA A 185 -8.09 8.01 -7.28
N TYR A 186 -9.29 7.46 -7.09
CA TYR A 186 -9.56 6.06 -7.38
C TYR A 186 -9.39 5.73 -8.87
N GLN A 187 -9.87 6.58 -9.77
CA GLN A 187 -9.68 6.37 -11.21
C GLN A 187 -8.21 6.42 -11.60
N ILE A 188 -7.43 7.37 -11.07
CA ILE A 188 -5.96 7.43 -11.26
C ILE A 188 -5.28 6.16 -10.77
N MET A 189 -5.66 5.65 -9.59
CA MET A 189 -5.14 4.38 -9.07
C MET A 189 -5.47 3.19 -9.98
N ARG A 190 -6.57 3.24 -10.74
CA ARG A 190 -6.97 2.14 -11.65
C ARG A 190 -6.33 2.26 -13.03
N TYR A 191 -6.25 3.45 -13.59
CA TYR A 191 -5.89 3.64 -14.99
C TYR A 191 -4.40 3.89 -15.23
N LEU A 192 -3.70 4.46 -14.24
CA LEU A 192 -2.27 4.78 -14.31
C LEU A 192 -1.39 3.85 -13.48
N SER A 193 -1.98 2.85 -12.81
CA SER A 193 -1.22 1.91 -11.99
C SER A 193 -0.49 0.86 -12.80
N LEU A 194 0.58 0.36 -12.21
CA LEU A 194 1.29 -0.83 -12.66
C LEU A 194 0.80 -2.05 -11.87
N GLY A 195 0.38 -3.10 -12.56
CA GLY A 195 0.04 -4.38 -11.91
C GLY A 195 1.26 -4.99 -11.21
N ILE A 196 1.07 -5.53 -10.00
CA ILE A 196 2.12 -6.19 -9.21
C ILE A 196 1.60 -7.50 -8.60
N THR A 197 2.48 -8.51 -8.54
CA THR A 197 2.24 -9.80 -7.90
C THR A 197 2.34 -9.68 -6.38
N ASN A 198 1.73 -10.60 -5.64
CA ASN A 198 1.84 -10.64 -4.18
C ASN A 198 3.31 -10.83 -3.76
N SER A 199 4.02 -11.71 -4.47
CA SER A 199 5.44 -12.01 -4.22
C SER A 199 6.33 -10.78 -4.40
N ASP A 200 6.18 -10.03 -5.49
CA ASP A 200 7.01 -8.86 -5.76
C ASP A 200 6.69 -7.73 -4.78
N LEU A 201 5.39 -7.52 -4.51
CA LEU A 201 4.94 -6.48 -3.60
C LEU A 201 5.52 -6.66 -2.18
N ARG A 202 5.62 -7.90 -1.68
CA ARG A 202 6.25 -8.23 -0.39
C ARG A 202 7.73 -7.86 -0.30
N THR A 203 8.42 -7.75 -1.42
CA THR A 203 9.83 -7.33 -1.42
C THR A 203 10.00 -5.82 -1.22
N ILE A 204 8.92 -5.05 -1.36
CA ILE A 204 8.92 -3.60 -1.19
C ILE A 204 8.59 -3.28 0.27
N SER A 205 9.50 -2.58 0.95
CA SER A 205 9.36 -2.23 2.37
C SER A 205 8.09 -1.40 2.61
N TYR A 206 7.27 -1.78 3.59
CA TYR A 206 6.07 -1.05 3.98
C TYR A 206 6.38 0.16 4.88
N ASN A 207 5.73 1.29 4.60
CA ASN A 207 5.85 2.50 5.42
C ASN A 207 4.91 2.46 6.63
N ARG A 208 5.47 2.30 7.84
CA ARG A 208 4.71 2.22 9.10
C ARG A 208 4.29 3.58 9.66
N GLU A 209 4.90 4.68 9.20
CA GLU A 209 4.68 6.02 9.79
C GLU A 209 3.27 6.57 9.54
N TYR A 210 2.58 6.04 8.53
CA TYR A 210 1.24 6.49 8.13
C TYR A 210 0.11 5.60 8.67
N THR A 211 0.43 4.65 9.55
CA THR A 211 -0.59 3.86 10.25
C THR A 211 -0.90 4.52 11.59
N ASN A 212 -2.11 5.07 11.71
CA ASN A 212 -2.63 5.50 13.00
C ASN A 212 -3.18 4.29 13.75
N TRP A 213 -2.87 4.21 15.04
CA TRP A 213 -3.26 3.10 15.90
C TRP A 213 -4.25 3.58 16.96
N SER A 214 -5.34 2.82 17.11
CA SER A 214 -6.24 2.87 18.26
C SER A 214 -5.87 1.79 19.28
N THR A 215 -6.30 1.95 20.53
CA THR A 215 -6.08 0.96 21.59
C THR A 215 -7.42 0.37 22.03
N TYR A 216 -7.50 -0.96 22.03
CA TYR A 216 -8.55 -1.72 22.67
C TYR A 216 -8.12 -2.17 24.07
N SER A 217 -9.07 -2.23 24.99
CA SER A 217 -8.88 -2.61 26.39
C SER A 217 -10.06 -3.41 26.88
N ASP A 218 -9.81 -4.61 27.40
CA ASP A 218 -10.83 -5.47 28.02
C ASP A 218 -10.47 -5.72 29.48
N GLU A 219 -11.34 -5.28 30.39
CA GLU A 219 -11.17 -5.45 31.84
C GLU A 219 -11.64 -6.82 32.37
N ASN A 220 -12.46 -7.57 31.61
CA ASN A 220 -12.93 -8.89 32.00
C ASN A 220 -11.84 -9.96 31.75
N TYR A 221 -11.12 -9.80 30.64
CA TYR A 221 -10.04 -10.67 30.19
C TYR A 221 -8.65 -10.03 30.33
N ASN A 222 -8.57 -8.90 31.04
CA ASN A 222 -7.32 -8.24 31.48
C ASN A 222 -6.29 -7.99 30.37
N PHE A 223 -6.68 -7.53 29.19
CA PHE A 223 -5.72 -7.25 28.12
C PHE A 223 -5.95 -5.93 27.40
N ILE A 224 -4.87 -5.37 26.87
CA ILE A 224 -4.88 -4.29 25.88
C ILE A 224 -4.16 -4.72 24.61
N ILE A 225 -4.63 -4.21 23.49
CA ILE A 225 -3.99 -4.39 22.19
C ILE A 225 -4.28 -3.20 21.29
N ASN A 226 -3.30 -2.78 20.50
CA ASN A 226 -3.49 -1.71 19.51
C ASN A 226 -3.91 -2.31 18.18
N TYR A 227 -4.72 -1.59 17.41
CA TYR A 227 -5.10 -1.94 16.04
C TYR A 227 -5.16 -0.68 15.15
N PRO A 228 -5.05 -0.79 13.82
CA PRO A 228 -5.19 0.36 12.93
C PRO A 228 -6.55 1.04 13.15
N GLU A 229 -6.53 2.35 13.42
CA GLU A 229 -7.72 3.13 13.77
C GLU A 229 -8.82 3.06 12.68
N ASP A 230 -8.41 2.82 11.45
CA ASP A 230 -9.26 2.82 10.27
C ASP A 230 -9.80 1.43 9.90
N TRP A 231 -9.56 0.42 10.75
CA TRP A 231 -10.11 -0.93 10.62
C TRP A 231 -11.44 -1.08 11.36
N GLU A 232 -12.30 -1.95 10.85
CA GLU A 232 -13.51 -2.37 11.55
C GLU A 232 -13.16 -3.32 12.70
N PHE A 233 -13.80 -3.08 13.84
CA PHE A 233 -13.65 -3.87 15.06
C PHE A 233 -14.98 -4.52 15.43
N SER A 234 -14.94 -5.75 15.94
CA SER A 234 -16.12 -6.47 16.44
C SER A 234 -15.76 -7.38 17.60
N GLU A 235 -16.61 -7.40 18.63
CA GLU A 235 -16.54 -8.37 19.72
C GLU A 235 -17.53 -9.51 19.45
N ILE A 236 -17.09 -10.73 19.67
CA ILE A 236 -17.85 -11.94 19.42
C ILE A 236 -17.71 -12.85 20.63
N GLU A 237 -18.81 -12.98 21.38
CA GLU A 237 -18.97 -14.04 22.36
C GLU A 237 -19.55 -15.27 21.66
N LEU A 238 -18.76 -16.33 21.58
CA LEU A 238 -19.27 -17.64 21.19
C LEU A 238 -19.83 -18.32 22.44
N HIS A 239 -21.03 -18.89 22.34
CA HIS A 239 -21.65 -19.65 23.44
C HIS A 239 -21.78 -21.12 23.03
N TYR A 240 -20.79 -21.94 23.37
CA TYR A 240 -20.87 -23.40 23.37
C TYR A 240 -21.42 -23.89 24.71
N GLN A 241 -21.98 -25.10 24.71
CA GLN A 241 -22.65 -25.68 25.88
C GLN A 241 -21.69 -26.08 27.01
N ASP A 242 -20.38 -26.05 26.80
CA ASP A 242 -19.36 -26.64 27.69
C ASP A 242 -18.39 -25.60 28.31
N ASN A 243 -18.69 -24.31 28.27
CA ASN A 243 -17.83 -23.21 28.75
C ASN A 243 -16.42 -23.16 28.11
N SER A 244 -16.12 -23.97 27.09
CA SER A 244 -14.84 -23.97 26.36
C SER A 244 -14.74 -22.86 25.31
N SER A 245 -15.80 -22.04 25.19
CA SER A 245 -15.92 -21.08 24.11
C SER A 245 -14.96 -19.93 24.31
N PRO A 246 -14.14 -19.60 23.32
CA PRO A 246 -13.34 -18.41 23.43
C PRO A 246 -14.24 -17.17 23.36
N TYR A 247 -13.89 -16.18 24.17
CA TYR A 247 -14.18 -14.80 23.83
C TYR A 247 -13.29 -14.39 22.65
N MET A 248 -13.84 -13.68 21.66
CA MET A 248 -13.10 -13.28 20.48
C MET A 248 -13.29 -11.80 20.20
N ILE A 249 -12.19 -11.13 19.82
CA ILE A 249 -12.26 -9.89 19.05
C ILE A 249 -11.82 -10.15 17.61
N GLY A 250 -12.51 -9.53 16.67
CA GLY A 250 -12.25 -9.59 15.24
C GLY A 250 -11.96 -8.20 14.69
N LEU A 251 -10.94 -8.12 13.83
CA LEU A 251 -10.43 -6.90 13.23
C LEU A 251 -10.27 -7.10 11.72
N ARG A 252 -10.68 -6.13 10.91
CA ARG A 252 -10.48 -6.19 9.46
C ARG A 252 -10.38 -4.81 8.82
N PRO A 253 -9.66 -4.66 7.70
CA PRO A 253 -9.77 -3.45 6.89
C PRO A 253 -11.22 -3.22 6.46
N THR A 254 -11.67 -1.97 6.38
CA THR A 254 -13.03 -1.60 5.93
C THR A 254 -13.36 -2.06 4.51
N THR A 255 -12.35 -2.44 3.72
CA THR A 255 -12.52 -2.99 2.38
C THR A 255 -12.88 -4.48 2.39
N VAL A 256 -12.91 -5.13 3.56
CA VAL A 256 -13.17 -6.56 3.73
C VAL A 256 -14.56 -6.77 4.34
N VAL A 257 -15.44 -7.48 3.62
CA VAL A 257 -16.88 -7.50 3.97
C VAL A 257 -17.26 -8.68 4.89
N HIS A 258 -16.53 -9.79 4.87
CA HIS A 258 -16.96 -11.02 5.56
C HIS A 258 -15.97 -11.57 6.59
N ASP A 259 -14.69 -11.69 6.25
CA ASP A 259 -13.73 -12.35 7.13
C ASP A 259 -12.96 -11.35 7.99
N PHE A 260 -12.70 -11.73 9.25
CA PHE A 260 -11.73 -11.01 10.07
C PHE A 260 -10.34 -11.37 9.61
N GLN A 261 -9.52 -10.33 9.40
CA GLN A 261 -8.13 -10.52 9.05
C GLN A 261 -7.31 -10.72 10.32
N TRP A 262 -7.51 -9.92 11.37
CA TRP A 262 -6.83 -10.15 12.64
C TRP A 262 -7.83 -10.49 13.74
N GLY A 263 -7.35 -11.16 14.79
CA GLY A 263 -8.19 -11.41 15.96
C GLY A 263 -7.40 -11.85 17.17
N VAL A 264 -8.04 -11.72 18.33
CA VAL A 264 -7.58 -12.29 19.60
C VAL A 264 -8.68 -13.21 20.11
N ASN A 265 -8.35 -14.47 20.39
CA ASN A 265 -9.22 -15.39 21.11
C ASN A 265 -8.68 -15.57 22.52
N VAL A 266 -9.57 -15.59 23.50
CA VAL A 266 -9.26 -15.77 24.92
C VAL A 266 -9.95 -17.03 25.43
N TYR A 267 -9.17 -17.95 26.00
CA TYR A 267 -9.63 -19.22 26.55
C TYR A 267 -9.37 -19.28 28.05
N ASP A 268 -10.34 -19.80 28.82
CA ASP A 268 -10.16 -20.10 30.24
C ASP A 268 -9.35 -21.39 30.40
N LYS A 269 -8.21 -21.28 31.10
CA LYS A 269 -7.25 -22.38 31.31
C LYS A 269 -7.79 -23.54 32.15
N ASN A 270 -8.87 -23.31 32.88
CA ASN A 270 -9.53 -24.39 33.62
C ASN A 270 -10.24 -25.38 32.69
N TYR A 271 -10.52 -24.98 31.44
CA TYR A 271 -11.26 -25.79 30.48
C TYR A 271 -10.45 -26.19 29.24
N VAL A 272 -9.40 -25.44 28.88
CA VAL A 272 -8.64 -25.64 27.64
C VAL A 272 -7.13 -25.64 27.91
N ASP A 273 -6.42 -26.62 27.36
CA ASP A 273 -4.95 -26.71 27.43
C ASP A 273 -4.29 -25.92 26.28
N ILE A 274 -3.14 -25.32 26.54
CA ILE A 274 -2.39 -24.55 25.52
C ILE A 274 -2.06 -25.39 24.27
N GLN A 275 -1.81 -26.69 24.43
CA GLN A 275 -1.51 -27.60 23.31
C GLN A 275 -2.74 -27.85 22.42
N GLU A 276 -3.96 -27.62 22.91
CA GLU A 276 -5.18 -27.78 22.13
C GLU A 276 -5.42 -26.58 21.20
N VAL A 277 -4.98 -25.39 21.60
CA VAL A 277 -5.18 -24.13 20.85
C VAL A 277 -3.95 -23.69 20.05
N ALA A 278 -2.78 -24.24 20.37
CA ALA A 278 -1.53 -23.95 19.71
C ALA A 278 -1.46 -24.56 18.30
N GLY A 279 -1.10 -23.74 17.31
CA GLY A 279 -0.83 -24.21 15.95
C GLY A 279 -2.06 -24.80 15.24
N MET A 280 -3.27 -24.41 15.62
CA MET A 280 -4.52 -24.89 14.99
C MET A 280 -4.67 -24.43 13.52
N GLY A 281 -3.94 -23.41 13.08
CA GLY A 281 -4.00 -22.91 11.71
C GLY A 281 -3.68 -23.99 10.67
N GLY A 282 -4.48 -24.07 9.61
CA GLY A 282 -4.17 -24.90 8.43
C GLY A 282 -4.43 -26.39 8.58
N THR A 283 -5.16 -26.85 9.61
CA THR A 283 -5.51 -28.29 9.79
C THR A 283 -6.28 -28.89 8.62
N GLN A 284 -6.90 -28.07 7.76
CA GLN A 284 -7.55 -28.51 6.53
C GLN A 284 -6.58 -28.96 5.43
N PHE A 285 -5.29 -28.66 5.55
CA PHE A 285 -4.26 -28.99 4.55
C PHE A 285 -3.41 -30.16 5.04
N GLU A 286 -3.40 -31.26 4.29
CA GLU A 286 -2.57 -32.43 4.59
C GLU A 286 -1.07 -32.14 4.42
N ASP A 287 -0.72 -31.19 3.56
CA ASP A 287 0.64 -30.76 3.25
C ASP A 287 1.10 -29.55 4.09
N ARG A 288 0.38 -29.20 5.15
CA ARG A 288 0.76 -28.05 6.00
C ARG A 288 2.15 -28.23 6.60
N ILE A 289 2.92 -27.15 6.56
CA ILE A 289 4.23 -27.05 7.20
C ILE A 289 4.08 -26.10 8.39
N VAL A 290 4.38 -26.60 9.59
CA VAL A 290 4.32 -25.83 10.83
C VAL A 290 5.74 -25.50 11.29
N LYS A 291 5.98 -24.23 11.58
CA LYS A 291 7.21 -23.75 12.22
C LYS A 291 6.85 -23.07 13.54
N GLU A 292 7.56 -23.45 14.59
CA GLU A 292 7.38 -22.92 15.94
C GLU A 292 8.63 -22.13 16.36
N ASN A 293 8.42 -20.99 17.00
CA ASN A 293 9.49 -20.18 17.59
C ASN A 293 9.03 -19.57 18.90
N GLU A 294 9.93 -19.49 19.89
CA GLU A 294 9.70 -18.75 21.12
C GLU A 294 10.00 -17.25 20.92
N LEU A 295 9.21 -16.39 21.57
CA LEU A 295 9.46 -14.95 21.65
C LEU A 295 8.90 -14.37 22.95
N MET A 296 9.13 -13.06 23.14
CA MET A 296 8.52 -12.30 24.23
C MET A 296 7.51 -11.31 23.64
N VAL A 297 6.28 -11.31 24.16
CA VAL A 297 5.24 -10.34 23.81
C VAL A 297 4.72 -9.72 25.08
N GLY A 298 4.77 -8.40 25.18
CA GLY A 298 4.32 -7.70 26.38
C GLY A 298 5.04 -8.04 27.68
N GLY A 299 6.27 -8.56 27.58
CA GLY A 299 7.03 -9.05 28.72
C GLY A 299 6.67 -10.46 29.18
N LEU A 300 5.75 -11.13 28.48
CA LEU A 300 5.38 -12.53 28.71
C LEU A 300 6.02 -13.45 27.67
N PRO A 301 6.39 -14.69 28.05
CA PRO A 301 6.75 -15.73 27.10
C PRO A 301 5.59 -16.02 26.14
N ALA A 302 5.90 -16.20 24.87
CA ALA A 302 4.93 -16.51 23.83
C ALA A 302 5.48 -17.54 22.85
N LEU A 303 4.59 -18.32 22.25
CA LEU A 303 4.89 -19.24 21.16
C LEU A 303 4.32 -18.66 19.86
N ARG A 304 5.17 -18.56 18.83
CA ARG A 304 4.78 -18.16 17.47
C ARG A 304 4.75 -19.37 16.57
N TYR A 305 3.57 -19.62 16.02
CA TYR A 305 3.33 -20.65 15.02
C TYR A 305 3.15 -20.00 13.66
N ILE A 306 3.96 -20.42 12.69
CA ILE A 306 3.79 -20.09 11.27
C ILE A 306 3.39 -21.37 10.57
N VAL A 307 2.26 -21.33 9.86
CA VAL A 307 1.75 -22.42 9.05
C VAL A 307 1.65 -21.97 7.60
N THR A 308 2.20 -22.79 6.71
CA THR A 308 2.17 -22.60 5.25
C THR A 308 1.78 -23.91 4.57
N THR A 309 1.39 -23.86 3.30
CA THR A 309 1.05 -25.04 2.49
C THR A 309 1.59 -24.87 1.07
N GLU A 310 2.12 -25.94 0.47
CA GLU A 310 2.56 -25.89 -0.94
C GLU A 310 1.36 -25.85 -1.90
N SER A 311 0.20 -26.34 -1.46
CA SER A 311 -1.05 -26.35 -2.23
C SER A 311 -1.60 -24.94 -2.51
N ILE A 312 -1.36 -23.98 -1.60
CA ILE A 312 -1.76 -22.58 -1.77
C ILE A 312 -0.59 -21.69 -1.32
N PRO A 313 0.34 -21.32 -2.22
CA PRO A 313 1.56 -20.60 -1.85
C PRO A 313 1.36 -19.25 -1.15
N ASP A 314 0.24 -18.57 -1.40
CA ASP A 314 -0.10 -17.29 -0.74
C ASP A 314 -0.89 -17.46 0.57
N TRP A 315 -1.23 -18.70 0.95
CA TRP A 315 -1.85 -18.96 2.25
C TRP A 315 -0.77 -18.96 3.34
N TYR A 316 -0.87 -18.01 4.28
CA TYR A 316 0.12 -17.79 5.32
C TYR A 316 -0.56 -17.51 6.65
N SER A 317 -0.58 -18.51 7.54
CA SER A 317 -1.14 -18.36 8.88
C SER A 317 -0.04 -18.13 9.90
N GLU A 318 -0.19 -17.07 10.68
CA GLU A 318 0.65 -16.74 11.80
C GLU A 318 -0.21 -16.58 13.05
N GLN A 319 0.16 -17.30 14.11
CA GLN A 319 -0.53 -17.30 15.38
C GLN A 319 0.48 -17.11 16.51
N ILE A 320 0.20 -16.17 17.41
CA ILE A 320 0.93 -15.98 18.66
C ILE A 320 0.08 -16.53 19.79
N VAL A 321 0.65 -17.38 20.63
CA VAL A 321 0.00 -17.96 21.80
C VAL A 321 0.71 -17.46 23.04
N ILE A 322 -0.06 -16.85 23.95
CA ILE A 322 0.42 -16.26 25.20
C ILE A 322 -0.40 -16.86 26.33
N GLU A 323 0.26 -17.21 27.42
CA GLU A 323 -0.38 -17.78 28.60
C GLU A 323 -0.13 -16.88 29.81
N ASP A 324 -1.19 -16.53 30.53
CA ASP A 324 -1.13 -15.85 31.84
C ASP A 324 -1.67 -16.78 32.94
N GLU A 325 -1.86 -16.28 34.17
CA GLU A 325 -2.35 -17.06 35.31
C GLU A 325 -3.70 -17.75 35.01
N ASP A 326 -4.68 -16.99 34.49
CA ASP A 326 -6.07 -17.46 34.31
C ASP A 326 -6.43 -17.83 32.86
N TYR A 327 -5.78 -17.22 31.86
CA TYR A 327 -6.20 -17.30 30.45
C TYR A 327 -5.08 -17.69 29.48
N ILE A 328 -5.48 -18.30 28.36
CA ILE A 328 -4.66 -18.46 27.15
C ILE A 328 -5.20 -17.51 26.08
N TYR A 329 -4.31 -16.70 25.50
CA TYR A 329 -4.61 -15.79 24.41
C TYR A 329 -4.01 -16.32 23.12
N THR A 330 -4.79 -16.35 22.05
CA THR A 330 -4.27 -16.58 20.70
C THR A 330 -4.51 -15.37 19.83
N ILE A 331 -3.46 -14.84 19.21
CA ILE A 331 -3.49 -13.68 18.33
C ILE A 331 -3.18 -14.15 16.91
N GLY A 332 -4.12 -14.00 15.98
CA GLY A 332 -4.01 -14.57 14.63
C GLY A 332 -4.09 -13.53 13.52
N ASN A 333 -3.41 -13.79 12.40
CA ASN A 333 -3.40 -12.95 11.19
C ASN A 333 -4.44 -13.36 10.12
N GLY A 334 -5.39 -14.24 10.47
CA GLY A 334 -6.47 -14.63 9.55
C GLY A 334 -5.99 -15.36 8.29
N ALA A 335 -4.80 -15.95 8.35
CA ALA A 335 -4.15 -16.63 7.24
C ALA A 335 -3.77 -15.74 6.04
N VAL A 336 -3.56 -14.44 6.28
CA VAL A 336 -3.07 -13.48 5.30
C VAL A 336 -1.79 -12.83 5.82
N GLU A 337 -0.71 -12.91 5.03
CA GLU A 337 0.54 -12.22 5.35
C GLU A 337 0.33 -10.70 5.31
N ASP A 338 0.71 -10.02 6.40
CA ASP A 338 0.47 -8.59 6.59
C ASP A 338 1.66 -7.93 7.31
N ASP A 339 2.16 -6.82 6.75
CA ASP A 339 3.35 -6.11 7.24
C ASP A 339 3.19 -5.49 8.64
N LEU A 340 1.94 -5.25 9.06
CA LEU A 340 1.58 -4.62 10.33
C LEU A 340 1.20 -5.64 11.40
N PHE A 341 1.08 -6.93 11.07
CA PHE A 341 0.70 -7.95 12.04
C PHE A 341 1.71 -8.07 13.19
N THR A 342 3.01 -7.88 12.90
CA THR A 342 4.05 -7.82 13.94
C THR A 342 3.86 -6.67 14.91
N ASP A 343 3.49 -5.49 14.42
CA ASP A 343 3.19 -4.32 15.25
C ASP A 343 1.93 -4.57 16.10
N PHE A 344 0.91 -5.21 15.51
CA PHE A 344 -0.32 -5.62 16.18
C PHE A 344 -0.07 -6.53 17.38
N TYR A 345 0.52 -7.72 17.17
CA TYR A 345 0.70 -8.64 18.30
C TYR A 345 1.73 -8.11 19.31
N ASN A 346 2.76 -7.36 18.89
CA ASN A 346 3.73 -6.78 19.83
C ASN A 346 3.15 -5.65 20.67
N SER A 347 1.96 -5.15 20.36
CA SER A 347 1.26 -4.18 21.20
C SER A 347 0.50 -4.82 22.37
N PHE A 348 0.28 -6.13 22.35
CA PHE A 348 -0.49 -6.85 23.36
C PHE A 348 0.15 -6.76 24.76
N ARG A 349 -0.61 -6.36 25.78
CA ARG A 349 -0.17 -6.37 27.19
C ARG A 349 -1.30 -6.86 28.09
N ILE A 350 -0.94 -7.50 29.19
CA ILE A 350 -1.87 -7.77 30.29
C ILE A 350 -2.03 -6.51 31.15
N GLN A 351 -3.28 -6.17 31.46
CA GLN A 351 -3.62 -5.16 32.46
C GLN A 351 -3.54 -5.82 33.85
N LYS A 352 -2.62 -5.32 34.69
CA LYS A 352 -2.47 -5.76 36.08
C LYS A 352 -3.03 -4.75 37.05
#